data_AF-A0A7S0E2B5-F1
#
_entry.id   AF-A0A7S0E2B5-F1
#
_cell.length_a   1.000
_cell.length_b   1.000
_cell.length_c   1.000
_cell.angle_alpha   90.00
_cell.angle_beta   90.00
_cell.angle_gamma   90.00
#
_symmetry.space_group_name_H-M   'P 1'
#
loop_
_entity.id
_entity.type
_entity.pdbx_description
1 polymer ?
#
loop_
_entity_poly.entity_id
_entity_poly.type
_entity_poly.pdbx_seq_one_letter_code
_entity_poly.pdbx_strand_id
1 'polypeptide(L)'
;VSKCGSTPNTTSLSGLAGLVINVTTRRNVGRNDETFARFLVERYETLPTSLFFLKCSTGQQIKELQSKLHISVGHWLANSLATSSVGFACHLFGSIESAGLYHVAKKADGFMFSKYLRAHEQNPAAAKALGNFKATWRPLRNFTRHFLSPNTLQHLDAVQHPVRRVCYGGSFATSGRNVLRIPRGDWSALSTALLRGDNIEEGHYVERLWAALLSPPVDASTGAAYGAPGVM
;
A
#
# COMPACT_ATOMS: atom_id res chain seq x y z
N VAL A 1 0.98 1.94 13.57
CA VAL A 1 2.15 1.23 14.13
C VAL A 1 3.38 2.01 13.73
N SER A 2 4.20 2.42 14.70
CA SER A 2 5.43 3.16 14.43
C SER A 2 6.60 2.20 14.38
N LYS A 3 7.30 2.15 13.25
CA LYS A 3 8.59 1.45 13.11
C LYS A 3 9.61 2.01 14.12
N CYS A 4 9.48 3.25 14.58
CA CYS A 4 10.49 3.87 15.44
C CYS A 4 10.26 3.60 16.94
N GLY A 5 9.26 2.79 17.32
CA GLY A 5 8.90 2.57 18.73
C GLY A 5 8.28 3.80 19.41
N SER A 6 8.23 4.94 18.72
CA SER A 6 7.60 6.16 19.22
C SER A 6 6.07 6.06 19.10
N THR A 7 5.37 6.22 20.21
CA THR A 7 3.92 6.40 20.22
C THR A 7 3.60 7.72 19.50
N PRO A 8 2.72 7.72 18.48
CA PRO A 8 2.29 8.96 17.84
C PRO A 8 1.66 9.88 18.89
N ASN A 9 2.12 11.13 18.98
CA ASN A 9 1.50 12.10 19.87
C ASN A 9 0.25 12.70 19.21
N THR A 10 -0.92 12.49 19.81
CA THR A 10 -2.21 13.03 19.36
C THR A 10 -2.32 14.55 19.52
N THR A 11 -1.42 15.21 20.27
CA THR A 11 -1.33 16.68 20.34
C THR A 11 -0.99 17.30 18.97
N SER A 12 -0.43 16.54 18.03
CA SER A 12 -0.27 17.00 16.64
C SER A 12 -1.57 16.95 15.81
N LEU A 13 -2.61 16.30 16.32
CA LEU A 13 -3.92 16.14 15.70
C LEU A 13 -5.00 17.00 16.36
N SER A 14 -4.69 17.69 17.47
CA SER A 14 -5.65 18.45 18.29
C SER A 14 -6.10 19.78 17.68
N GLY A 15 -5.64 20.13 16.47
CA GLY A 15 -6.09 21.31 15.72
C GLY A 15 -7.37 21.12 14.90
N LEU A 16 -8.00 19.95 14.97
CA LEU A 16 -9.19 19.61 14.16
C LEU A 16 -10.43 19.51 15.05
N ALA A 17 -11.02 20.65 15.39
CA ALA A 17 -12.29 20.70 16.14
C ALA A 17 -13.37 19.87 15.41
N GLY A 18 -14.03 18.96 16.14
CA GLY A 18 -15.09 18.10 15.61
C GLY A 18 -14.66 16.75 15.04
N LEU A 19 -13.35 16.43 15.00
CA LEU A 19 -12.88 15.11 14.55
C LEU A 19 -12.88 14.10 15.71
N VAL A 20 -13.57 12.96 15.54
CA VAL A 20 -13.45 11.83 16.47
C VAL A 20 -12.18 11.04 16.14
N ILE A 21 -11.16 11.16 16.99
CA ILE A 21 -9.88 10.47 16.82
C ILE A 21 -9.88 9.19 17.65
N ASN A 22 -9.98 8.04 16.97
CA ASN A 22 -9.79 6.73 17.59
C ASN A 22 -8.38 6.22 17.29
N VAL A 23 -7.53 6.19 18.32
CA VAL A 23 -6.17 5.64 18.21
C VAL A 23 -6.13 4.21 18.73
N THR A 24 -5.54 3.31 17.96
CA THR A 24 -5.30 1.94 18.38
C THR A 24 -3.84 1.57 18.20
N THR A 25 -3.17 1.23 19.29
CA THR A 25 -1.79 0.73 19.28
C THR A 25 -1.81 -0.79 19.10
N ARG A 26 -0.90 -1.31 18.27
CA ARG A 26 -0.78 -2.74 17.94
C ARG A 26 0.67 -3.18 17.97
N ARG A 27 0.89 -4.48 18.22
CA ARG A 27 2.20 -5.13 18.10
C ARG A 27 2.65 -5.11 16.64
N ASN A 28 3.94 -4.85 16.41
CA ASN A 28 4.53 -4.95 15.08
C ASN A 28 4.75 -6.43 14.73
N VAL A 29 3.89 -7.00 13.89
CA VAL A 29 3.96 -8.41 13.44
C VAL A 29 4.17 -8.56 11.92
N GLY A 30 4.28 -7.44 11.20
CA GLY A 30 4.44 -7.41 9.74
C GLY A 30 4.52 -5.99 9.16
N ARG A 31 5.12 -5.06 9.92
CA ARG A 31 5.25 -3.63 9.60
C ARG A 31 3.89 -2.95 9.37
N ASN A 32 3.94 -1.88 8.57
CA ASN A 32 2.79 -1.12 8.12
C ASN A 32 1.92 -1.95 7.18
N ASP A 33 2.50 -2.75 6.28
CA ASP A 33 1.75 -3.49 5.27
C ASP A 33 0.78 -4.52 5.89
N GLU A 34 1.21 -5.24 6.93
CA GLU A 34 0.31 -6.11 7.71
C GLU A 34 -0.76 -5.29 8.42
N THR A 35 -0.38 -4.16 9.03
CA THR A 35 -1.34 -3.30 9.74
C THR A 35 -2.40 -2.78 8.77
N PHE A 36 -2.01 -2.43 7.55
CA PHE A 36 -2.90 -1.96 6.50
C PHE A 36 -3.82 -3.10 6.04
N ALA A 37 -3.27 -4.27 5.70
CA ALA A 37 -4.05 -5.42 5.28
C ALA A 37 -5.05 -5.87 6.35
N ARG A 38 -4.61 -5.97 7.62
CA ARG A 38 -5.49 -6.31 8.75
C ARG A 38 -6.60 -5.28 8.94
N PHE A 39 -6.29 -3.98 8.83
CA PHE A 39 -7.31 -2.94 8.92
C PHE A 39 -8.41 -3.14 7.85
N LEU A 40 -8.02 -3.45 6.62
CA LEU A 40 -8.98 -3.73 5.54
C LEU A 40 -9.86 -4.95 5.85
N VAL A 41 -9.31 -5.98 6.50
CA VAL A 41 -10.06 -7.18 6.91
C VAL A 41 -11.02 -6.88 8.06
N GLU A 42 -10.55 -6.18 9.10
CA GLU A 42 -11.34 -5.88 10.31
C GLU A 42 -12.50 -4.92 10.00
N ARG A 43 -12.27 -3.96 9.10
CA ARG A 43 -13.22 -2.89 8.78
C ARG A 43 -13.95 -3.09 7.47
N TYR A 44 -13.81 -4.23 6.79
CA TYR A 44 -14.30 -4.44 5.43
C TYR A 44 -15.74 -3.93 5.19
N GLU A 45 -16.68 -4.24 6.09
CA GLU A 45 -18.09 -3.81 5.99
C GLU A 45 -18.38 -2.36 6.43
N THR A 46 -17.39 -1.70 7.04
CA THR A 46 -17.50 -0.37 7.65
C THR A 46 -16.39 0.57 7.16
N LEU A 47 -15.82 0.29 5.97
CA LEU A 47 -14.74 1.08 5.42
C LEU A 47 -15.23 2.51 5.13
N PRO A 48 -14.45 3.54 5.47
CA PRO A 48 -14.78 4.90 5.10
C PRO A 48 -14.63 5.10 3.58
N THR A 49 -15.24 6.16 3.05
CA THR A 49 -15.15 6.53 1.63
C THR A 49 -13.70 6.75 1.19
N SER A 50 -12.87 7.33 2.06
CA SER A 50 -11.47 7.66 1.79
C SER A 50 -10.58 7.05 2.87
N LEU A 51 -9.54 6.35 2.43
CA LEU A 51 -8.55 5.71 3.29
C LEU A 51 -7.17 6.29 3.04
N PHE A 52 -6.44 6.54 4.12
CA PHE A 52 -5.10 7.10 4.10
C PHE A 52 -4.13 6.17 4.82
N PHE A 53 -3.12 5.72 4.10
CA PHE A 53 -2.11 4.78 4.57
C PHE A 53 -0.78 5.51 4.66
N LEU A 54 -0.33 5.78 5.89
CA LEU A 54 0.87 6.58 6.15
C LEU A 54 1.97 5.73 6.77
N LYS A 55 3.15 5.75 6.15
CA LYS A 55 4.34 5.04 6.62
C LYS A 55 5.20 5.94 7.52
N CYS A 56 5.59 5.41 8.69
CA CYS A 56 6.40 6.14 9.68
C CYS A 56 7.82 6.51 9.23
N SER A 57 8.41 5.83 8.23
CA SER A 57 9.81 6.07 7.84
C SER A 57 9.98 7.21 6.83
N THR A 58 9.10 8.20 6.86
CA THR A 58 9.10 9.35 5.94
C THR A 58 9.90 10.54 6.51
N GLY A 59 10.72 10.32 7.55
CA GLY A 59 11.31 11.39 8.38
C GLY A 59 12.23 12.41 7.69
N GLN A 60 12.92 12.05 6.61
CA GLN A 60 13.72 13.04 5.84
C GLN A 60 12.89 13.77 4.78
N GLN A 61 11.72 13.22 4.44
CA GLN A 61 10.94 13.58 3.24
C GLN A 61 9.67 14.38 3.62
N ILE A 62 9.08 14.04 4.77
CA ILE A 62 8.19 14.92 5.54
C ILE A 62 8.85 16.29 5.71
N LYS A 63 10.17 16.31 5.98
CA LYS A 63 10.91 17.56 6.13
C LYS A 63 10.88 18.40 4.87
N GLU A 64 11.02 17.84 3.65
CA GLU A 64 10.99 18.64 2.41
C GLU A 64 9.60 19.22 2.10
N LEU A 65 8.53 18.44 2.23
CA LEU A 65 7.18 18.95 2.00
C LEU A 65 6.77 19.98 3.04
N GLN A 66 7.16 19.75 4.30
CA GLN A 66 6.87 20.68 5.39
C GLN A 66 7.76 21.94 5.32
N SER A 67 9.01 21.82 4.88
CA SER A 67 9.96 22.94 4.86
C SER A 67 9.91 23.78 3.58
N LYS A 68 9.67 23.17 2.41
CA LYS A 68 9.67 23.88 1.11
C LYS A 68 8.26 24.29 0.67
N LEU A 69 7.27 23.45 0.90
CA LEU A 69 5.90 23.66 0.41
C LEU A 69 4.89 23.95 1.52
N HIS A 70 5.28 23.83 2.80
CA HIS A 70 4.39 23.95 3.96
C HIS A 70 3.15 23.04 3.88
N ILE A 71 3.26 21.88 3.21
CA ILE A 71 2.16 20.92 3.05
C ILE A 71 2.52 19.64 3.81
N SER A 72 1.55 19.09 4.57
CA SER A 72 1.71 17.77 5.19
C SER A 72 1.46 16.65 4.17
N VAL A 73 2.11 15.49 4.34
CA VAL A 73 1.88 14.30 3.50
C VAL A 73 0.38 13.92 3.45
N GLY A 74 -0.31 14.03 4.59
CA GLY A 74 -1.74 13.78 4.67
C GLY A 74 -2.56 14.74 3.81
N HIS A 75 -2.26 16.04 3.86
CA HIS A 75 -2.95 17.04 3.05
C HIS A 75 -2.66 16.84 1.55
N TRP A 76 -1.42 16.52 1.18
CA TRP A 76 -1.06 16.18 -0.20
C TRP A 76 -1.86 14.97 -0.70
N LEU A 77 -1.93 13.90 0.10
CA LEU A 77 -2.68 12.69 -0.24
C LEU A 77 -4.19 12.95 -0.34
N ALA A 78 -4.74 13.80 0.53
CA ALA A 78 -6.16 14.18 0.50
C ALA A 78 -6.50 14.92 -0.79
N ASN A 79 -5.74 15.94 -1.15
CA ASN A 79 -5.95 16.70 -2.38
C ASN A 79 -5.73 15.84 -3.63
N SER A 80 -4.72 14.97 -3.60
CA SER A 80 -4.44 14.05 -4.71
C SER A 80 -5.52 13.00 -4.88
N LEU A 81 -6.09 12.49 -3.79
CA LEU A 81 -7.21 11.55 -3.86
C LEU A 81 -8.49 12.24 -4.34
N ALA A 82 -8.77 13.45 -3.85
CA ALA A 82 -9.96 14.22 -4.23
C ALA A 82 -10.01 14.56 -5.73
N THR A 83 -8.83 14.73 -6.35
CA THR A 83 -8.70 14.99 -7.79
C THR A 83 -8.42 13.73 -8.62
N SER A 84 -8.30 12.56 -7.98
CA SER A 84 -7.98 11.30 -8.66
C SER A 84 -9.20 10.72 -9.37
N SER A 85 -9.13 10.62 -10.70
CA SER A 85 -10.14 9.92 -11.51
C SER A 85 -10.18 8.41 -11.29
N VAL A 86 -9.13 7.85 -10.68
CA VAL A 86 -8.99 6.41 -10.44
C VAL A 86 -9.19 6.04 -8.97
N GLY A 87 -9.50 7.01 -8.11
CA GLY A 87 -9.73 6.80 -6.69
C GLY A 87 -8.49 6.28 -5.95
N PHE A 88 -7.30 6.60 -6.43
CA PHE A 88 -6.01 6.24 -5.84
C PHE A 88 -5.01 7.39 -5.96
N ALA A 89 -4.25 7.63 -4.90
CA ALA A 89 -3.17 8.61 -4.86
C ALA A 89 -1.93 8.00 -4.20
N CYS A 90 -0.76 8.20 -4.81
CA CYS A 90 0.50 7.70 -4.28
C CYS A 90 1.43 8.85 -3.97
N HIS A 91 1.99 8.84 -2.78
CA HIS A 91 3.04 9.78 -2.47
C HIS A 91 4.40 9.31 -3.04
N LEU A 92 4.90 10.04 -4.06
CA LEU A 92 6.19 9.79 -4.70
C LEU A 92 7.30 10.65 -4.10
N PHE A 93 8.53 10.12 -4.01
CA PHE A 93 9.71 10.86 -3.54
C PHE A 93 11.01 10.52 -4.30
N GLY A 94 11.84 11.56 -4.54
CA GLY A 94 13.32 11.55 -4.70
C GLY A 94 13.90 11.13 -6.06
N SER A 95 14.78 11.97 -6.67
CA SER A 95 15.57 11.81 -7.93
C SER A 95 15.02 10.88 -9.01
N ILE A 96 13.73 10.95 -9.21
CA ILE A 96 13.02 10.03 -10.08
C ILE A 96 12.20 10.89 -11.04
N GLU A 97 12.94 11.38 -12.02
CA GLU A 97 12.47 11.36 -13.40
C GLU A 97 12.28 9.89 -13.90
N SER A 98 12.54 8.86 -13.07
CA SER A 98 12.85 7.47 -13.51
C SER A 98 12.06 6.30 -12.87
N ALA A 99 10.98 6.55 -12.14
CA ALA A 99 10.09 5.57 -11.52
C ALA A 99 8.72 6.23 -11.50
N GLY A 100 8.10 6.16 -12.67
CA GLY A 100 6.78 6.72 -12.84
C GLY A 100 5.79 6.09 -11.86
N LEU A 101 4.60 6.68 -11.82
CA LEU A 101 3.39 6.07 -11.28
C LEU A 101 3.05 4.73 -11.94
N TYR A 102 3.82 4.31 -12.96
CA TYR A 102 3.61 3.20 -13.84
C TYR A 102 4.90 2.37 -13.98
N HIS A 103 4.75 1.05 -14.07
CA HIS A 103 5.84 0.12 -14.36
C HIS A 103 5.35 -0.93 -15.36
N VAL A 104 6.21 -1.35 -16.29
CA VAL A 104 6.03 -2.59 -17.07
C VAL A 104 5.69 -3.76 -16.12
N ALA A 105 4.49 -4.32 -16.30
CA ALA A 105 3.91 -5.31 -15.39
C ALA A 105 4.79 -6.56 -15.24
N LYS A 106 5.29 -7.09 -16.37
CA LYS A 106 6.20 -8.24 -16.38
C LYS A 106 7.50 -8.01 -15.58
N LYS A 107 8.03 -6.79 -15.58
CA LYS A 107 9.23 -6.44 -14.79
C LYS A 107 8.90 -6.34 -13.31
N ALA A 108 7.76 -5.73 -12.96
CA ALA A 108 7.29 -5.67 -11.58
C ALA A 108 7.02 -7.08 -11.01
N ASP A 109 6.40 -7.97 -11.79
CA ASP A 109 6.17 -9.39 -11.42
C ASP A 109 7.44 -10.20 -11.20
N GLY A 110 8.53 -9.82 -11.87
CA GLY A 110 9.84 -10.43 -11.72
C GLY A 110 10.57 -10.00 -10.45
N PHE A 111 10.02 -9.06 -9.66
CA PHE A 111 10.69 -8.55 -8.49
C PHE A 111 10.95 -9.65 -7.46
N MET A 112 12.19 -9.69 -6.99
CA MET A 112 12.69 -10.49 -5.88
C MET A 112 13.81 -9.70 -5.21
N PHE A 113 13.96 -9.85 -3.91
CA PHE A 113 14.98 -9.17 -3.14
C PHE A 113 16.23 -10.04 -3.04
N SER A 114 17.40 -9.46 -3.33
CA SER A 114 18.67 -10.18 -3.33
C SER A 114 19.45 -10.04 -2.01
N LYS A 115 19.24 -8.95 -1.25
CA LYS A 115 19.99 -8.64 -0.03
C LYS A 115 19.06 -8.17 1.08
N TYR A 116 19.08 -8.82 2.24
CA TYR A 116 18.26 -8.43 3.40
C TYR A 116 19.14 -7.81 4.47
N LEU A 117 18.80 -6.60 4.90
CA LEU A 117 19.46 -5.93 6.00
C LEU A 117 18.86 -6.42 7.32
N ARG A 118 19.50 -7.42 7.95
CA ARG A 118 19.05 -7.98 9.24
C ARG A 118 18.93 -6.91 10.34
N ALA A 119 19.74 -5.86 10.28
CA ALA A 119 19.70 -4.73 11.21
C ALA A 119 18.37 -3.95 11.19
N HIS A 120 17.51 -4.17 10.18
CA HIS A 120 16.20 -3.52 10.10
C HIS A 120 15.04 -4.38 10.63
N GLU A 121 15.31 -5.62 11.05
CA GLU A 121 14.33 -6.45 11.75
C GLU A 121 14.12 -5.93 13.18
N GLN A 122 12.86 -5.79 13.59
CA GLN A 122 12.51 -5.28 14.92
C GLN A 122 11.93 -6.36 15.84
N ASN A 123 11.72 -7.57 15.31
CA ASN A 123 11.35 -8.75 16.08
C ASN A 123 12.42 -9.84 15.96
N PRO A 124 13.52 -9.77 16.75
CA PRO A 124 14.63 -10.72 16.67
C PRO A 124 14.20 -12.18 16.91
N ALA A 125 13.17 -12.40 17.73
CA ALA A 125 12.62 -13.72 17.99
C ALA A 125 11.94 -14.30 16.74
N ALA A 126 11.17 -13.48 16.02
CA ALA A 126 10.61 -13.89 14.73
C ALA A 126 11.72 -14.17 13.71
N ALA A 127 12.67 -13.27 13.50
CA ALA A 127 13.75 -13.52 12.55
C ALA A 127 14.60 -14.77 12.86
N LYS A 128 14.81 -15.10 14.14
CA LYS A 128 15.49 -16.34 14.54
C LYS A 128 14.66 -17.58 14.20
N ALA A 129 13.35 -17.55 14.43
CA ALA A 129 12.43 -18.65 14.11
C ALA A 129 12.23 -18.85 12.60
N LEU A 130 12.28 -17.77 11.82
CA LEU A 130 12.02 -17.81 10.38
C LEU A 130 13.18 -18.37 9.56
N GLY A 131 14.42 -18.23 10.01
CA GLY A 131 15.63 -18.71 9.33
C GLY A 131 15.90 -18.11 7.94
N ASN A 132 14.91 -17.52 7.28
CA ASN A 132 14.96 -17.04 5.91
C ASN A 132 14.04 -15.81 5.73
N PHE A 133 14.61 -14.67 5.34
CA PHE A 133 13.86 -13.46 4.99
C PHE A 133 13.21 -13.56 3.60
N LYS A 134 13.62 -14.52 2.78
CA LYS A 134 13.05 -14.76 1.45
C LYS A 134 11.65 -15.37 1.57
N ALA A 135 10.76 -14.98 0.66
CA ALA A 135 9.45 -15.58 0.56
C ALA A 135 9.58 -17.02 0.05
N THR A 136 8.64 -17.88 0.43
CA THR A 136 8.50 -19.23 -0.17
C THR A 136 8.13 -19.12 -1.64
N TRP A 137 7.23 -18.18 -1.97
CA TRP A 137 6.68 -17.99 -3.30
C TRP A 137 7.39 -16.84 -4.01
N ARG A 138 8.43 -17.15 -4.79
CA ARG A 138 9.24 -16.16 -5.53
C ARG A 138 9.12 -16.40 -7.02
N PRO A 139 9.17 -15.35 -7.87
CA PRO A 139 9.18 -13.90 -7.55
C PRO A 139 7.77 -13.39 -7.19
N LEU A 140 7.56 -12.07 -7.15
CA LEU A 140 6.28 -11.40 -6.86
C LEU A 140 5.05 -12.07 -7.51
N ARG A 141 5.12 -12.47 -8.79
CA ARG A 141 4.00 -13.16 -9.46
C ARG A 141 3.58 -14.49 -8.81
N ASN A 142 4.53 -15.24 -8.25
CA ASN A 142 4.22 -16.52 -7.62
C ASN A 142 3.61 -16.28 -6.24
N PHE A 143 4.06 -15.23 -5.55
CA PHE A 143 3.45 -14.77 -4.31
C PHE A 143 1.98 -14.41 -4.51
N THR A 144 1.64 -13.56 -5.48
CA THR A 144 0.25 -13.17 -5.73
C THR A 144 -0.62 -14.36 -6.15
N ARG A 145 -0.12 -15.20 -7.06
CA ARG A 145 -0.85 -16.41 -7.53
C ARG A 145 -1.11 -17.43 -6.44
N HIS A 146 -0.35 -17.41 -5.35
CA HIS A 146 -0.51 -18.37 -4.27
C HIS A 146 -1.81 -18.16 -3.47
N PHE A 147 -2.22 -16.90 -3.27
CA PHE A 147 -3.30 -16.59 -2.32
C PHE A 147 -4.41 -15.69 -2.85
N LEU A 148 -4.22 -15.01 -3.98
CA LEU A 148 -5.28 -14.16 -4.55
C LEU A 148 -6.27 -15.00 -5.34
N SER A 149 -7.55 -14.66 -5.22
CA SER A 149 -8.62 -15.23 -6.03
C SER A 149 -8.40 -14.98 -7.54
N PRO A 150 -8.96 -15.83 -8.43
CA PRO A 150 -8.85 -15.64 -9.88
C PRO A 150 -9.30 -14.25 -10.37
N ASN A 151 -10.35 -13.69 -9.77
CA ASN A 151 -10.87 -12.37 -10.12
C ASN A 151 -9.84 -11.26 -9.82
N THR A 152 -9.21 -11.30 -8.64
CA THR A 152 -8.16 -10.36 -8.29
C THR A 152 -6.89 -10.58 -9.12
N LEU A 153 -6.58 -11.82 -9.49
CA LEU A 153 -5.44 -12.12 -10.36
C LEU A 153 -5.62 -11.59 -11.78
N GLN A 154 -6.84 -11.61 -12.33
CA GLN A 154 -7.14 -11.02 -13.63
C GLN A 154 -6.74 -9.55 -13.68
N HIS A 155 -7.02 -8.82 -12.59
CA HIS A 155 -6.64 -7.41 -12.45
C HIS A 155 -5.12 -7.16 -12.50
N LEU A 156 -4.32 -8.15 -12.10
CA LEU A 156 -2.87 -8.09 -12.07
C LEU A 156 -2.21 -8.73 -13.31
N ASP A 157 -3.01 -9.29 -14.21
CA ASP A 157 -2.50 -10.07 -15.33
C ASP A 157 -1.63 -9.20 -16.25
N ALA A 158 -0.35 -9.56 -16.35
CA ALA A 158 0.63 -8.77 -17.10
C ALA A 158 0.48 -8.90 -18.63
N VAL A 159 -0.34 -9.84 -19.13
CA VAL A 159 -0.63 -9.97 -20.57
C VAL A 159 -1.77 -9.02 -20.93
N GLN A 160 -2.84 -8.99 -20.14
CA GLN A 160 -3.98 -8.07 -20.31
C GLN A 160 -3.61 -6.63 -19.95
N HIS A 161 -2.77 -6.45 -18.92
CA HIS A 161 -2.37 -5.15 -18.40
C HIS A 161 -0.83 -5.03 -18.40
N PRO A 162 -0.22 -4.68 -19.55
CA PRO A 162 1.23 -4.67 -19.72
C PRO A 162 1.91 -3.57 -18.90
N VAL A 163 1.15 -2.59 -18.43
CA VAL A 163 1.57 -1.52 -17.53
C VAL A 163 0.71 -1.59 -16.26
N ARG A 164 1.33 -1.38 -15.11
CA ARG A 164 0.61 -1.31 -13.82
C ARG A 164 0.95 -0.05 -13.07
N ARG A 165 -0.01 0.44 -12.27
CA ARG A 165 0.29 1.50 -11.31
C ARG A 165 1.16 0.96 -10.17
N VAL A 166 2.09 1.78 -9.70
CA VAL A 166 3.02 1.44 -8.61
C VAL A 166 3.10 2.57 -7.59
N CYS A 167 3.40 2.21 -6.33
CA CYS A 167 3.59 3.20 -5.27
C CYS A 167 4.70 2.78 -4.28
N TYR A 168 5.96 2.96 -4.68
CA TYR A 168 7.10 2.47 -3.90
C TYR A 168 7.40 3.25 -2.61
N GLY A 169 6.79 4.43 -2.42
CA GLY A 169 6.95 5.22 -1.21
C GLY A 169 6.25 4.64 0.03
N GLY A 170 5.28 3.74 -0.17
CA GLY A 170 4.53 3.10 0.91
C GLY A 170 3.63 4.04 1.72
N SER A 171 3.42 5.28 1.26
CA SER A 171 2.34 6.16 1.73
C SER A 171 1.42 6.47 0.57
N PHE A 172 0.13 6.21 0.72
CA PHE A 172 -0.86 6.29 -0.34
C PHE A 172 -2.25 6.51 0.24
N ALA A 173 -3.19 6.83 -0.64
CA ALA A 173 -4.59 6.96 -0.33
C ALA A 173 -5.44 6.28 -1.39
N THR A 174 -6.59 5.75 -0.99
CA THR A 174 -7.50 5.04 -1.89
C THR A 174 -8.94 5.29 -1.46
N SER A 175 -9.87 5.14 -2.40
CA SER A 175 -11.29 5.05 -2.08
C SER A 175 -11.63 3.71 -1.43
N GLY A 176 -12.63 3.70 -0.55
CA GLY A 176 -13.23 2.47 0.00
C GLY A 176 -13.82 1.59 -1.09
N ARG A 177 -14.40 2.19 -2.13
CA ARG A 177 -14.87 1.49 -3.33
C ARG A 177 -13.76 0.64 -3.95
N ASN A 178 -12.54 1.17 -4.08
CA ASN A 178 -11.45 0.42 -4.68
C ASN A 178 -11.04 -0.79 -3.84
N VAL A 179 -11.09 -0.68 -2.51
CA VAL A 179 -10.84 -1.79 -1.58
C VAL A 179 -11.89 -2.88 -1.73
N LEU A 180 -13.17 -2.50 -1.79
CA LEU A 180 -14.32 -3.42 -1.86
C LEU A 180 -14.41 -4.22 -3.17
N ARG A 181 -13.66 -3.85 -4.21
CA ARG A 181 -13.52 -4.67 -5.43
C ARG A 181 -12.74 -5.95 -5.20
N ILE A 182 -11.89 -5.97 -4.17
CA ILE A 182 -11.08 -7.14 -3.81
C ILE A 182 -11.80 -7.86 -2.67
N PRO A 183 -12.10 -9.17 -2.82
CA PRO A 183 -12.79 -9.92 -1.79
C PRO A 183 -12.09 -9.85 -0.43
N ARG A 184 -12.88 -9.81 0.65
CA ARG A 184 -12.36 -9.87 2.03
C ARG A 184 -11.41 -11.05 2.26
N GLY A 185 -11.68 -12.18 1.60
CA GLY A 185 -10.82 -13.37 1.65
C GLY A 185 -9.40 -13.12 1.15
N ASP A 186 -9.24 -12.34 0.09
CA ASP A 186 -7.92 -11.99 -0.47
C ASP A 186 -7.15 -11.04 0.47
N TRP A 187 -7.84 -10.09 1.10
CA TRP A 187 -7.25 -9.24 2.13
C TRP A 187 -6.84 -10.06 3.37
N SER A 188 -7.66 -11.04 3.75
CA SER A 188 -7.35 -11.95 4.86
C SER A 188 -6.10 -12.76 4.56
N ALA A 189 -6.02 -13.35 3.37
CA ALA A 189 -4.88 -14.14 2.96
C ALA A 189 -3.59 -13.29 2.86
N LEU A 190 -3.70 -12.05 2.35
CA LEU A 190 -2.60 -11.08 2.34
C LEU A 190 -2.12 -10.76 3.75
N SER A 191 -3.03 -10.47 4.66
CA SER A 191 -2.73 -10.18 6.06
C SER A 191 -1.97 -11.36 6.70
N THR A 192 -2.47 -12.59 6.52
CA THR A 192 -1.82 -13.81 7.02
C THR A 192 -0.42 -14.00 6.45
N ALA A 193 -0.22 -13.77 5.15
CA ALA A 193 1.10 -13.90 4.51
C ALA A 193 2.15 -12.92 5.07
N LEU A 194 1.70 -11.79 5.64
CA LEU A 194 2.56 -10.77 6.23
C LEU A 194 2.84 -10.98 7.72
N LEU A 195 2.14 -11.88 8.40
CA LEU A 195 2.36 -12.19 9.83
C LEU A 195 3.71 -12.87 10.11
N ARG A 196 4.37 -13.34 9.06
CA ARG A 196 5.60 -14.12 9.17
C ARG A 196 6.72 -13.30 9.82
N GLY A 197 6.83 -12.00 9.55
CA GLY A 197 7.86 -11.13 10.15
C GLY A 197 7.86 -9.70 9.58
N ASP A 198 8.65 -8.81 10.19
CA ASP A 198 8.60 -7.37 9.90
C ASP A 198 9.69 -6.85 8.93
N ASN A 199 10.50 -7.74 8.37
CA ASN A 199 11.47 -7.38 7.33
C ASN A 199 11.62 -8.45 6.25
N ILE A 200 10.54 -9.19 6.03
CA ILE A 200 10.44 -10.29 5.07
C ILE A 200 10.20 -9.78 3.64
N GLU A 201 10.51 -10.60 2.64
CA GLU A 201 10.33 -10.29 1.22
C GLU A 201 8.87 -9.99 0.85
N GLU A 202 7.92 -10.66 1.51
CA GLU A 202 6.47 -10.46 1.33
C GLU A 202 6.08 -9.02 1.65
N GLY A 203 6.66 -8.38 2.67
CA GLY A 203 6.44 -6.95 2.93
C GLY A 203 6.89 -6.09 1.75
N HIS A 204 8.04 -6.39 1.16
CA HIS A 204 8.56 -5.68 -0.02
C HIS A 204 7.77 -5.96 -1.30
N TYR A 205 7.15 -7.13 -1.41
CA TYR A 205 6.19 -7.44 -2.46
C TYR A 205 4.96 -6.55 -2.34
N VAL A 206 4.40 -6.44 -1.14
CA VAL A 206 3.16 -5.68 -0.90
C VAL A 206 3.35 -4.18 -1.09
N GLU A 207 4.50 -3.61 -0.68
CA GLU A 207 4.89 -2.23 -1.01
C GLU A 207 4.78 -1.92 -2.52
N ARG A 208 4.94 -2.93 -3.39
CA ARG A 208 4.87 -2.80 -4.85
C ARG A 208 3.50 -3.12 -5.44
N LEU A 209 2.63 -3.77 -4.66
CA LEU A 209 1.31 -4.23 -5.10
C LEU A 209 0.19 -3.25 -4.76
N TRP A 210 0.34 -2.41 -3.71
CA TRP A 210 -0.77 -1.56 -3.24
C TRP A 210 -1.47 -0.78 -4.36
N ALA A 211 -0.71 -0.08 -5.20
CA ALA A 211 -1.29 0.69 -6.31
C ALA A 211 -1.94 -0.19 -7.37
N ALA A 212 -1.38 -1.37 -7.65
CA ALA A 212 -1.94 -2.31 -8.61
C ALA A 212 -3.25 -2.92 -8.09
N LEU A 213 -3.37 -3.19 -6.79
CA LEU A 213 -4.60 -3.71 -6.18
C LEU A 213 -5.67 -2.61 -6.00
N LEU A 214 -5.25 -1.40 -5.66
CA LEU A 214 -6.14 -0.31 -5.21
C LEU A 214 -6.42 0.74 -6.28
N SER A 215 -6.08 0.50 -7.54
CA SER A 215 -6.52 1.31 -8.68
C SER A 215 -7.23 0.42 -9.70
N PRO A 216 -7.98 0.93 -10.68
CA PRO A 216 -8.37 0.17 -11.87
C PRO A 216 -7.13 -0.30 -12.65
N PRO A 217 -7.21 -1.32 -13.52
CA PRO A 217 -6.08 -1.64 -14.38
C PRO A 217 -5.71 -0.46 -15.29
N VAL A 218 -4.49 -0.47 -15.83
CA VAL A 218 -4.08 0.52 -16.84
C VAL A 218 -4.40 -0.09 -18.18
N ASP A 219 -5.54 0.27 -18.75
CA ASP A 219 -5.95 -0.29 -20.04
C ASP A 219 -4.98 0.16 -21.14
N ALA A 220 -4.52 -0.82 -21.92
CA ALA A 220 -3.76 -0.62 -23.16
C ALA A 220 -4.68 -0.08 -24.27
N SER A 221 -5.37 1.02 -23.98
CA SER A 221 -6.00 1.94 -24.93
C SER A 221 -6.58 3.08 -24.10
N THR A 222 -5.94 4.25 -24.14
CA THR A 222 -6.68 5.50 -23.94
C THR A 222 -7.73 5.57 -25.05
N GLY A 223 -8.95 5.15 -24.74
CA GLY A 223 -10.06 5.08 -25.68
C GLY A 223 -11.38 5.09 -24.94
N ALA A 224 -11.74 6.27 -24.42
CA ALA A 224 -13.05 6.62 -23.89
C ALA A 224 -13.51 5.90 -22.60
N ALA A 225 -13.59 6.67 -21.53
CA ALA A 225 -14.68 6.52 -20.56
C ALA A 225 -16.01 6.71 -21.31
N TYR A 226 -16.56 5.63 -21.87
CA TYR A 226 -17.94 5.58 -22.32
C TYR A 226 -18.85 5.23 -21.14
N GLY A 227 -19.77 6.15 -20.84
CA GLY A 227 -21.09 5.83 -20.29
C GLY A 227 -21.21 5.79 -18.77
N ALA A 228 -21.25 6.96 -18.13
CA ALA A 228 -22.26 7.16 -17.09
C ALA A 228 -23.61 7.28 -17.80
N PRO A 229 -24.65 6.50 -17.47
CA PRO A 229 -25.99 6.78 -17.96
C PRO A 229 -26.46 8.08 -17.30
N GLY A 230 -26.79 9.05 -18.16
CA GLY A 230 -27.44 10.28 -17.74
C GLY A 230 -28.77 9.98 -17.08
N VAL A 231 -28.99 10.62 -15.94
CA VAL A 231 -30.33 10.80 -15.37
C VAL A 231 -30.98 11.90 -16.20
N MET A 232 -31.98 11.52 -16.99
CA MET A 232 -33.11 12.39 -17.35
C MET A 232 -34.26 12.01 -16.42
#